data_AF-A0A1F5EJX7-F1
#
_entry.id   AF-A0A1F5EJX7-F1
#
_cell.length_a   1.000
_cell.length_b   1.000
_cell.length_c   1.000
_cell.angle_alpha   90.00
_cell.angle_beta   90.00
_cell.angle_gamma   90.00
#
_symmetry.space_group_name_H-M   'P 1'
#
loop_
_entity.id
_entity.type
_entity.pdbx_description
1 polymer ?
#
loop_
_entity_poly.entity_id
_entity_poly.type
_entity_poly.pdbx_seq_one_letter_code
_entity_poly.pdbx_strand_id
1 'polypeptide(L)' 'MDLEITLKILILVLVIGTIYAWYQFYQILVKRCDTCSVGLMKSPFKSKCFVGALFFTAALALAIYAFSLI' A
#
# COMPACT_ATOMS: atom_id res chain seq x y z
N MET A 1 -0.93 -1.97 26.89
CA MET A 1 -1.72 -1.58 25.71
C MET A 1 -2.59 -2.76 25.34
N ASP A 2 -3.91 -2.56 25.28
CA ASP A 2 -4.85 -3.61 24.93
C ASP A 2 -4.65 -4.08 23.48
N LEU A 3 -4.87 -5.38 23.25
CA LEU A 3 -4.73 -6.01 21.94
C LEU A 3 -5.67 -5.34 20.92
N GLU A 4 -6.91 -5.06 21.33
CA GLU A 4 -7.92 -4.41 20.50
C GLU A 4 -7.49 -2.99 20.05
N ILE A 5 -6.95 -2.19 20.98
CA ILE A 5 -6.48 -0.83 20.69
C ILE A 5 -5.28 -0.89 19.73
N THR A 6 -4.36 -1.82 19.97
CA THR A 6 -3.17 -2.00 19.12
C THR A 6 -3.58 -2.38 17.69
N LEU A 7 -4.54 -3.30 17.53
CA LEU A 7 -5.01 -3.73 16.22
C LEU A 7 -5.75 -2.63 15.47
N LYS A 8 -6.57 -1.83 16.16
CA LYS A 8 -7.26 -0.67 15.58
C LYS A 8 -6.26 0.37 15.05
N ILE A 9 -5.22 0.68 15.83
CA ILE A 9 -4.16 1.60 15.40
C ILE A 9 -3.40 1.03 14.19
N LEU A 10 -3.07 -0.27 14.22
CA LEU A 10 -2.39 -0.94 13.11
C LEU A 10 -3.23 -0.89 11.83
N ILE A 11 -4.53 -1.17 11.90
CA ILE A 11 -5.45 -1.07 10.77
C ILE A 11 -5.48 0.37 10.23
N LEU A 12 -5.58 1.37 11.10
CA LEU A 12 -5.61 2.77 10.71
C LEU A 12 -4.33 3.16 9.94
N VAL A 13 -3.16 2.78 10.46
CA VAL A 13 -1.86 3.04 9.80
C VAL A 13 -1.79 2.31 8.45
N LEU A 14 -2.24 1.06 8.38
CA LEU A 14 -2.26 0.28 7.15
C LEU A 14 -3.21 0.87 6.11
N VAL A 15 -4.38 1.39 6.51
CA VAL A 15 -5.32 2.08 5.60
C VAL A 15 -4.66 3.31 4.99
N ILE A 16 -4.05 4.18 5.81
CA ILE A 16 -3.38 5.39 5.34
C ILE A 16 -2.21 5.03 4.41
N GLY A 17 -1.39 4.05 4.80
CA GLY A 17 -0.26 3.57 3.99
C GLY A 17 -0.72 2.98 2.65
N THR A 18 -1.83 2.22 2.65
CA THR A 18 -2.43 1.66 1.44
C THR A 18 -2.88 2.79 0.50
N ILE A 19 -3.66 3.76 1.01
CA ILE A 19 -4.12 4.91 0.21
C ILE A 19 -2.94 5.67 -0.39
N TYR A 20 -1.90 5.95 0.41
CA TYR A 20 -0.71 6.66 -0.05
C TYR A 20 0.05 5.90 -1.14
N ALA A 21 0.24 4.59 -0.98
CA ALA A 21 0.92 3.76 -1.97
C ALA A 21 0.16 3.69 -3.30
N TRP A 22 -1.17 3.53 -3.24
CA TRP A 22 -2.03 3.56 -4.43
C TRP A 22 -2.08 4.93 -5.09
N TYR A 23 -2.09 6.02 -4.31
CA TYR A 23 -2.00 7.38 -4.84
C TYR A 23 -0.70 7.62 -5.60
N GLN A 24 0.45 7.19 -5.05
CA GLN A 24 1.74 7.26 -5.73
C GLN A 24 1.77 6.43 -7.01
N PHE A 25 1.21 5.22 -6.98
CA PHE A 25 1.08 4.39 -8.17
C PHE A 25 0.18 5.05 -9.23
N TYR A 26 -0.93 5.66 -8.82
CA TYR A 26 -1.82 6.40 -9.70
C TYR A 26 -1.13 7.62 -10.34
N GLN A 27 -0.32 8.36 -9.57
CA GLN A 27 0.49 9.45 -10.13
C GLN A 27 1.46 8.95 -11.20
N ILE A 28 2.10 7.79 -10.99
CA ILE A 28 2.98 7.17 -12.00
C ILE A 28 2.19 6.82 -13.27
N LEU A 29 0.96 6.31 -13.15
CA LEU A 29 0.11 5.95 -14.28
C LEU A 29 -0.39 7.17 -15.06
N VAL A 30 -0.89 8.20 -14.37
CA VAL A 30 -1.55 9.37 -14.98
C VAL A 30 -0.54 10.39 -15.47
N LYS A 31 0.50 10.69 -14.68
CA LYS A 31 1.43 11.77 -15.02
C LYS A 31 2.53 11.33 -15.98
N ARG A 32 2.82 10.02 -16.16
CA ARG A 32 3.88 9.48 -17.06
C ARG A 32 5.26 10.19 -16.98
N CYS A 33 5.49 11.02 -15.97
CA CYS A 33 6.59 11.97 -15.79
C CYS A 33 6.84 11.99 -14.27
N ASP A 34 8.02 11.86 -13.65
CA ASP A 34 9.38 12.30 -13.99
C ASP A 34 10.43 11.42 -13.28
N THR A 35 10.22 10.12 -13.19
CA THR A 35 11.30 9.26 -12.71
C THR A 35 12.21 8.98 -13.90
N CYS A 36 13.42 9.56 -13.91
CA CYS A 36 14.53 9.27 -14.83
C CYS A 36 15.02 7.80 -14.74
N SER A 37 14.11 6.86 -14.49
CA SER A 37 14.36 5.44 -14.42
C SER A 37 13.83 4.83 -15.72
N VAL A 38 14.75 4.64 -16.67
CA VAL A 38 14.59 3.97 -17.97
C VAL A 38 13.86 2.61 -17.91
N GLY A 39 13.65 2.03 -16.72
CA GLY A 39 12.90 0.80 -16.51
C GLY A 39 11.38 0.94 -16.27
N LEU A 40 10.88 2.13 -15.89
CA LEU A 40 9.45 2.31 -15.57
C LEU A 40 8.55 2.44 -16.81
N MET A 41 9.11 2.86 -17.96
CA MET A 41 8.37 2.92 -19.23
C MET A 41 7.98 1.54 -19.78
N LYS A 42 8.71 0.48 -19.41
CA LYS A 42 8.53 -0.87 -20.00
C LYS A 42 7.48 -1.71 -19.28
N SER A 43 7.23 -1.46 -17.99
CA SER A 43 6.17 -2.13 -17.22
C SER A 43 5.87 -1.39 -15.90
N PRO A 44 4.81 -0.57 -15.80
CA PRO A 44 4.45 0.15 -14.56
C PRO A 44 4.16 -0.80 -13.39
N PHE A 45 3.75 -2.03 -13.68
CA PHE A 45 3.48 -3.10 -12.70
C PHE A 45 4.72 -3.73 -12.05
N LYS A 46 5.94 -3.44 -12.53
CA LYS A 46 7.20 -3.83 -11.84
C LYS A 46 7.81 -2.69 -11.01
N SER A 47 7.11 -1.56 -10.91
CA SER A 47 7.59 -0.46 -10.07
C SER A 47 7.59 -0.85 -8.59
N LYS A 48 8.58 -0.35 -7.85
CA LYS A 48 8.63 -0.51 -6.38
C LYS A 48 7.35 0.01 -5.71
N CYS A 49 6.66 0.97 -6.32
CA CYS A 49 5.39 1.52 -5.85
C CYS A 49 4.22 0.54 -5.99
N PHE A 50 4.13 -0.21 -7.10
CA PHE A 50 3.10 -1.24 -7.26
C PHE A 50 3.29 -2.39 -6.26
N VAL A 51 4.55 -2.81 -6.08
CA VAL A 51 4.92 -3.84 -5.09
C VAL A 51 4.55 -3.37 -3.68
N GLY A 52 4.90 -2.14 -3.31
CA GLY A 52 4.51 -1.53 -2.04
C GLY A 52 2.98 -1.51 -1.85
N ALA A 53 2.23 -1.07 -2.85
CA ALA A 53 0.77 -1.04 -2.79
C ALA A 53 0.16 -2.43 -2.55
N LEU A 54 0.67 -3.47 -3.22
CA LEU A 54 0.25 -4.86 -3.01
C LEU A 54 0.54 -5.34 -1.58
N PHE A 55 1.75 -5.11 -1.06
CA PHE A 55 2.12 -5.53 0.29
C PHE A 55 1.31 -4.82 1.37
N PHE A 56 1.08 -3.51 1.24
CA PHE A 56 0.24 -2.77 2.18
C PHE A 56 -1.21 -3.26 2.16
N THR A 57 -1.74 -3.54 0.97
CA THR A 57 -3.11 -4.09 0.82
C THR A 57 -3.23 -5.49 1.43
N ALA A 58 -2.23 -6.36 1.22
CA ALA A 58 -2.21 -7.70 1.80
C ALA A 58 -2.08 -7.66 3.34
N ALA A 59 -1.21 -6.80 3.87
CA ALA A 59 -1.06 -6.60 5.30
C ALA A 59 -2.36 -6.05 5.94
N LEU A 60 -3.05 -5.12 5.26
CA LEU A 60 -4.35 -4.62 5.70
C LEU A 60 -5.41 -5.74 5.77
N ALA A 61 -5.49 -6.59 4.73
CA ALA A 61 -6.42 -7.72 4.72
C ALA A 61 -6.15 -8.70 5.87
N LEU A 62 -4.88 -9.01 6.13
CA LEU A 62 -4.48 -9.85 7.25
C LEU A 62 -4.82 -9.21 8.61
N ALA A 63 -4.62 -7.90 8.76
CA ALA A 63 -4.97 -7.20 9.99
C ALA A 63 -6.48 -7.19 10.26
N ILE A 64 -7.30 -7.01 9.22
CA ILE A 64 -8.77 -7.11 9.33
C ILE A 64 -9.19 -8.54 9.68
N TYR A 65 -8.57 -9.54 9.04
CA TYR A 65 -8.84 -10.95 9.35
C TYR A 65 -8.49 -11.27 10.81
N ALA A 66 -7.34 -10.82 11.30
CA ALA A 66 -6.96 -10.96 12.70
C ALA A 66 -7.95 -10.27 13.64
N PHE A 67 -8.50 -9.11 13.26
CA PHE A 67 -9.54 -8.43 14.04
C PHE A 67 -10.84 -9.25 14.14
N SER A 68 -11.21 -9.96 13.07
CA SER A 68 -12.42 -10.78 13.05
C SER A 68 -12.35 -12.07 13.88
N LEU A 69 -11.15 -12.47 14.30
CA LEU A 69 -10.90 -13.65 15.12
C LEU A 69 -10.85 -13.35 16.63
N ILE A 70 -10.84 -12.07 16.99
CA ILE A 70 -10.89 -11.56 18.36
C ILE A 70 -12.34 -11.33 18.75
#